data_AF-A0A7T0JNI5-F1
#
_entry.id   AF-A0A7T0JNI5-F1
#
_cell.length_a   1.000
_cell.length_b   1.000
_cell.length_c   1.000
_cell.angle_alpha   90.00
_cell.angle_beta   90.00
_cell.angle_gamma   90.00
#
_symmetry.space_group_name_H-M   'P 1'
#
loop_
_entity.id
_entity.type
_entity.pdbx_description
1 polymer ?
#
loop_
_entity_poly.entity_id
_entity_poly.type
_entity_poly.pdbx_seq_one_letter_code
_entity_poly.pdbx_strand_id
1 'polypeptide(L)'
;MKNRKLSILTLTVSCLITSAQAASIHVDGNLADWGLHRNGNINDWTPNPLLVPLSQYYVEDQTGNRNTRVFPGYGGQAYDAEALYTFIDNTHLYIALVTGLSPSTPNNPTGNSFGPGDFAIDFGHDGSFEFGIQTTGDNAGKVYRDIAWDYGLWDSNGEYIKDSKLAPDPSHPTSIISGTGTEVGVGDLIYSGISFTNMGQYVDDSHYVIEAAIPLLAFSGFSGKFDIHWTMNCANDAIWVDPIISNVPEPATFALLTLGLSGMAFSRHSNRRSVLA
;
A
#
# COMPACT_ATOMS: atom_id res chain seq x y z
N MET A 1 -50.95 -58.33 -5.51
CA MET A 1 -50.27 -57.68 -4.35
C MET A 1 -48.77 -57.88 -4.56
N LYS A 2 -47.85 -56.91 -4.60
CA LYS A 2 -47.85 -55.46 -4.36
C LYS A 2 -46.53 -54.96 -5.00
N ASN A 3 -46.58 -54.16 -6.07
CA ASN A 3 -45.39 -53.60 -6.71
C ASN A 3 -44.82 -52.47 -5.83
N ARG A 4 -43.61 -52.65 -5.29
CA ARG A 4 -42.88 -51.59 -4.59
C ARG A 4 -42.19 -50.68 -5.61
N LYS A 5 -42.78 -49.52 -5.87
CA LYS A 5 -42.11 -48.42 -6.57
C LYS A 5 -41.10 -47.79 -5.62
N LEU A 6 -39.83 -47.84 -5.98
CA LEU A 6 -38.75 -47.14 -5.29
C LEU A 6 -38.73 -45.70 -5.83
N SER A 7 -39.25 -44.75 -5.06
CA SER A 7 -39.19 -43.32 -5.40
C SER A 7 -37.80 -42.79 -5.03
N ILE A 8 -37.01 -42.45 -6.05
CA ILE A 8 -35.76 -41.69 -5.89
C ILE A 8 -36.15 -40.23 -5.64
N LEU A 9 -35.94 -39.76 -4.41
CA LEU A 9 -36.11 -38.36 -4.03
C LEU A 9 -34.79 -37.63 -4.32
N THR A 10 -34.69 -36.99 -5.47
CA THR A 10 -33.57 -36.12 -5.82
C THR A 10 -33.72 -34.80 -5.05
N LEU A 11 -32.94 -34.62 -3.98
CA LEU A 11 -32.87 -33.37 -3.22
C LEU A 11 -31.91 -32.42 -3.94
N THR A 12 -32.41 -31.57 -4.84
CA THR A 12 -31.64 -30.46 -5.42
C THR A 12 -31.53 -29.34 -4.37
N VAL A 13 -30.37 -29.26 -3.72
CA VAL A 13 -29.99 -28.12 -2.89
C VAL A 13 -29.55 -26.99 -3.83
N SER A 14 -30.47 -26.08 -4.15
CA SER A 14 -30.12 -24.79 -4.77
C SER A 14 -29.46 -23.93 -3.70
N CYS A 15 -28.13 -23.97 -3.65
CA CYS A 15 -27.34 -23.00 -2.91
C CYS A 15 -27.46 -21.65 -3.64
N LEU A 16 -28.31 -20.75 -3.11
CA LEU A 16 -28.30 -19.34 -3.48
C LEU A 16 -27.01 -18.75 -2.93
N ILE A 17 -25.93 -18.88 -3.70
CA ILE A 17 -24.70 -18.14 -3.45
C ILE A 17 -25.01 -16.70 -3.86
N THR A 18 -25.46 -15.89 -2.90
CA THR A 18 -25.39 -14.44 -3.05
C THR A 18 -23.91 -14.10 -3.09
N SER A 19 -23.36 -13.89 -4.28
CA SER A 19 -22.05 -13.28 -4.43
C SER A 19 -22.14 -11.90 -3.80
N ALA A 20 -21.65 -11.75 -2.57
CA ALA A 20 -21.24 -10.46 -2.08
C ALA A 20 -20.24 -9.94 -3.12
N GLN A 21 -20.59 -8.87 -3.83
CA GLN A 21 -19.62 -8.15 -4.63
C GLN A 21 -18.53 -7.72 -3.66
N ALA A 22 -17.35 -8.34 -3.75
CA ALA A 22 -16.17 -7.81 -3.13
C ALA A 22 -16.01 -6.39 -3.71
N ALA A 23 -16.05 -5.38 -2.85
CA ALA A 23 -15.75 -4.03 -3.28
C ALA A 23 -14.31 -4.03 -3.81
N SER A 24 -14.13 -3.48 -5.01
CA SER A 24 -12.85 -3.40 -5.71
C SER A 24 -12.38 -1.96 -5.62
N ILE A 25 -11.13 -1.77 -5.18
CA ILE A 25 -10.45 -0.48 -5.27
C ILE A 25 -10.09 -0.22 -6.74
N HIS A 26 -10.31 1.00 -7.21
CA HIS A 26 -9.96 1.50 -8.52
C HIS A 26 -8.95 2.65 -8.34
N VAL A 27 -7.76 2.48 -8.91
CA VAL A 27 -6.73 3.52 -8.86
C VAL A 27 -7.10 4.65 -9.83
N ASP A 28 -7.84 5.64 -9.33
CA ASP A 28 -8.34 6.78 -10.10
C ASP A 28 -8.22 8.13 -9.39
N GLY A 29 -7.67 8.15 -8.17
CA GLY A 29 -7.49 9.33 -7.34
C GLY A 29 -8.77 9.79 -6.64
N ASN A 30 -9.84 8.98 -6.64
CA ASN A 30 -11.09 9.24 -5.94
C ASN A 30 -11.31 8.22 -4.82
N LEU A 31 -11.26 8.70 -3.59
CA LEU A 31 -11.29 7.88 -2.38
C LEU A 31 -12.68 7.31 -1.98
N ALA A 32 -13.70 7.45 -2.84
CA ALA A 32 -15.06 7.03 -2.51
C ALA A 32 -15.21 5.50 -2.38
N ASP A 33 -14.43 4.73 -3.14
CA ASP A 33 -14.41 3.26 -3.10
C ASP A 33 -13.65 2.71 -1.88
N TRP A 34 -12.73 3.49 -1.29
CA TRP A 34 -12.19 3.28 0.05
C TRP A 34 -13.24 3.50 1.16
N GLY A 35 -14.38 4.10 0.82
CA GLY A 35 -15.44 4.48 1.77
C GLY A 35 -15.16 5.81 2.49
N LEU A 36 -14.23 6.61 1.99
CA LEU A 36 -13.92 7.93 2.54
C LEU A 36 -14.91 8.97 2.03
N HIS A 37 -15.13 10.00 2.83
CA HIS A 37 -16.11 11.04 2.56
C HIS A 37 -15.49 12.44 2.69
N ARG A 38 -16.21 13.46 2.24
CA ARG A 38 -15.78 14.87 2.30
C ARG A 38 -16.95 15.73 2.76
N ASN A 39 -17.41 15.50 3.98
CA ASN A 39 -18.54 16.19 4.60
C ASN A 39 -18.10 17.30 5.58
N GLY A 40 -16.80 17.51 5.76
CA GLY A 40 -16.22 18.49 6.68
C GLY A 40 -16.29 18.06 8.14
N ASN A 41 -16.01 16.79 8.44
CA ASN A 41 -15.93 16.31 9.83
C ASN A 41 -14.90 15.19 10.00
N ILE A 42 -14.52 14.91 11.24
CA ILE A 42 -13.49 13.90 11.57
C ILE A 42 -13.77 12.48 11.03
N ASN A 43 -15.04 12.10 10.82
CA ASN A 43 -15.36 10.76 10.31
C ASN A 43 -15.12 10.62 8.80
N ASP A 44 -14.80 11.71 8.11
CA ASP A 44 -14.43 11.69 6.69
C ASP A 44 -13.18 10.83 6.44
N TRP A 45 -12.30 10.75 7.44
CA TRP A 45 -11.10 9.91 7.47
C TRP A 45 -11.35 8.43 7.79
N THR A 46 -12.61 8.04 8.06
CA THR A 46 -12.92 6.64 8.43
C THR A 46 -13.27 5.85 7.17
N PRO A 47 -12.46 4.86 6.76
CA PRO A 47 -12.72 4.07 5.57
C PRO A 47 -13.83 3.05 5.82
N ASN A 48 -14.25 2.35 4.76
CA ASN A 48 -15.13 1.21 4.90
C ASN A 48 -14.42 0.09 5.70
N PRO A 49 -14.90 -0.29 6.90
CA PRO A 49 -14.22 -1.25 7.76
C PRO A 49 -14.23 -2.69 7.22
N LEU A 50 -15.05 -2.97 6.19
CA LEU A 50 -15.03 -4.25 5.48
C LEU A 50 -13.89 -4.35 4.45
N LEU A 51 -13.32 -3.21 4.06
CA LEU A 51 -12.18 -3.12 3.15
C LEU A 51 -10.90 -2.85 3.93
N VAL A 52 -10.88 -1.79 4.73
CA VAL A 52 -9.72 -1.34 5.48
C VAL A 52 -10.03 -1.44 6.99
N PRO A 53 -9.57 -2.50 7.68
CA PRO A 53 -9.64 -2.60 9.12
C PRO A 53 -9.00 -1.40 9.83
N LEU A 54 -9.45 -1.12 11.06
CA LEU A 54 -8.96 0.00 11.89
C LEU A 54 -7.45 0.01 12.16
N SER A 55 -6.76 -1.12 11.92
CA SER A 55 -5.31 -1.24 12.07
C SER A 55 -4.52 -1.08 10.77
N GLN A 56 -5.20 -0.87 9.63
CA GLN A 56 -4.59 -0.79 8.28
C GLN A 56 -4.67 0.61 7.66
N TYR A 57 -4.88 1.61 8.51
CA TYR A 57 -4.74 3.01 8.13
C TYR A 57 -4.28 3.84 9.32
N TYR A 58 -3.72 5.01 9.03
CA TYR A 58 -3.34 6.00 10.02
C TYR A 58 -3.76 7.39 9.53
N VAL A 59 -4.11 8.26 10.46
CA VAL A 59 -4.59 9.62 10.20
C VAL A 59 -3.89 10.57 11.16
N GLU A 60 -3.25 11.58 10.62
CA GLU A 60 -2.62 12.70 11.31
C GLU A 60 -3.07 14.02 10.67
N ASP A 61 -4.37 14.31 10.81
CA ASP A 61 -4.99 15.54 10.29
C ASP A 61 -4.50 16.76 11.08
N GLN A 62 -3.47 17.43 10.56
CA GLN A 62 -2.88 18.64 11.11
C GLN A 62 -3.03 19.81 10.13
N THR A 63 -2.94 21.04 10.63
CA THR A 63 -3.08 22.23 9.79
C THR A 63 -2.25 23.38 10.31
N GLY A 64 -1.97 24.35 9.45
CA GLY A 64 -1.38 25.62 9.81
C GLY A 64 -0.43 26.16 8.76
N ASN A 65 0.27 27.25 9.11
CA ASN A 65 1.27 27.84 8.24
C ASN A 65 2.62 27.09 8.33
N ARG A 66 3.60 27.49 7.50
CA ARG A 66 4.94 26.88 7.44
C ARG A 66 5.73 26.78 8.76
N ASN A 67 5.35 27.55 9.79
CA ASN A 67 5.98 27.50 11.12
C ASN A 67 5.24 26.54 12.07
N THR A 68 4.24 25.82 11.57
CA THR A 68 3.52 24.80 12.32
C THR A 68 4.31 23.50 12.25
N ARG A 69 4.45 22.88 13.41
CA ARG A 69 5.20 21.63 13.56
C ARG A 69 4.30 20.48 13.10
N VAL A 70 4.83 19.63 12.23
CA VAL A 70 4.16 18.48 11.62
C VAL A 70 5.08 17.26 11.75
N PHE A 71 5.49 16.97 13.00
CA PHE A 71 6.66 16.17 13.40
C PHE A 71 7.27 15.20 12.34
N PRO A 72 8.60 15.20 12.11
CA PRO A 72 9.64 15.73 13.01
C PRO A 72 9.91 17.23 12.88
N GLY A 73 9.55 17.82 11.77
CA GLY A 73 9.90 19.17 11.37
C GLY A 73 8.73 20.15 11.32
N TYR A 74 8.83 21.12 10.40
CA TYR A 74 7.87 22.20 10.21
C TYR A 74 7.52 22.34 8.73
N GLY A 75 6.24 22.59 8.44
CA GLY A 75 5.74 22.64 7.07
C GLY A 75 4.29 23.13 6.96
N GLY A 76 3.47 22.80 7.95
CA GLY A 76 2.02 23.11 7.94
C GLY A 76 1.32 22.41 6.77
N GLN A 77 0.14 22.90 6.41
CA GLN A 77 -0.75 22.23 5.46
C GLN A 77 -0.07 21.85 4.13
N ALA A 78 0.80 22.70 3.59
CA ALA A 78 1.43 22.44 2.30
C ALA A 78 2.45 21.30 2.30
N TYR A 79 2.80 20.76 3.47
CA TYR A 79 3.76 19.67 3.65
C TYR A 79 3.30 18.73 4.79
N ASP A 80 1.99 18.45 4.82
CA ASP A 80 1.34 17.60 5.83
C ASP A 80 1.07 16.19 5.27
N ALA A 81 1.45 15.16 6.01
CA ALA A 81 1.21 13.75 5.71
C ALA A 81 -0.06 13.29 6.46
N GLU A 82 -1.22 13.57 5.87
CA GLU A 82 -2.49 13.56 6.60
C GLU A 82 -3.07 12.18 6.86
N ALA A 83 -3.03 11.27 5.87
CA ALA A 83 -3.58 9.93 6.05
C ALA A 83 -2.97 8.92 5.07
N LEU A 84 -2.77 7.70 5.54
CA LEU A 84 -2.30 6.57 4.72
C LEU A 84 -3.24 5.40 4.94
N TYR A 85 -3.73 4.81 3.85
CA TYR A 85 -4.63 3.66 3.83
C TYR A 85 -4.02 2.53 3.03
N THR A 86 -4.26 1.30 3.48
CA THR A 86 -3.78 0.11 2.79
C THR A 86 -4.89 -0.93 2.69
N PHE A 87 -4.94 -1.62 1.57
CA PHE A 87 -5.82 -2.76 1.35
C PHE A 87 -5.08 -3.82 0.55
N ILE A 88 -5.22 -5.09 0.90
CA ILE A 88 -4.57 -6.18 0.18
C ILE A 88 -5.65 -7.14 -0.30
N ASP A 89 -5.66 -7.41 -1.60
CA ASP A 89 -6.44 -8.51 -2.17
C ASP A 89 -5.53 -9.69 -2.55
N ASN A 90 -6.03 -10.62 -3.37
CA ASN A 90 -5.27 -11.81 -3.77
C ASN A 90 -4.08 -11.51 -4.70
N THR A 91 -4.03 -10.32 -5.28
CA THR A 91 -3.16 -9.96 -6.41
C THR A 91 -2.41 -8.66 -6.22
N HIS A 92 -2.96 -7.70 -5.49
CA HIS A 92 -2.40 -6.37 -5.32
C HIS A 92 -2.40 -5.91 -3.86
N LEU A 93 -1.39 -5.11 -3.55
CA LEU A 93 -1.38 -4.18 -2.44
C LEU A 93 -1.87 -2.83 -2.99
N TYR A 94 -2.95 -2.32 -2.43
CA TYR A 94 -3.50 -1.00 -2.69
C TYR A 94 -3.04 -0.03 -1.61
N ILE A 95 -2.65 1.17 -2.02
CA ILE A 95 -2.18 2.25 -1.16
C ILE A 95 -2.93 3.51 -1.55
N ALA A 96 -3.46 4.24 -0.57
CA ALA A 96 -3.94 5.61 -0.76
C ALA A 96 -3.31 6.52 0.29
N LEU A 97 -2.57 7.51 -0.15
CA LEU A 97 -2.03 8.60 0.66
C LEU A 97 -2.85 9.86 0.42
N VAL A 98 -3.27 10.52 1.48
CA VAL A 98 -3.78 11.89 1.47
C VAL A 98 -2.72 12.79 2.08
N THR A 99 -2.41 13.89 1.40
CA THR A 99 -1.42 14.88 1.83
C THR A 99 -1.82 16.27 1.36
N GLY A 100 -1.45 17.30 2.11
CA GLY A 100 -1.61 18.68 1.65
C GLY A 100 -0.52 19.13 0.66
N LEU A 101 0.49 18.28 0.40
CA LEU A 101 1.54 18.55 -0.58
C LEU A 101 1.07 18.27 -2.02
N SER A 102 1.14 19.29 -2.87
CA SER A 102 0.83 19.11 -4.29
C SER A 102 1.83 18.14 -4.95
N PRO A 103 1.35 17.20 -5.77
CA PRO A 103 2.22 16.27 -6.50
C PRO A 103 3.06 16.96 -7.58
N SER A 104 2.66 18.17 -8.00
CA SER A 104 3.44 19.00 -8.93
C SER A 104 4.49 19.85 -8.23
N THR A 105 4.68 19.72 -6.91
CA THR A 105 5.66 20.52 -6.18
C THR A 105 7.07 20.16 -6.65
N PRO A 106 7.84 21.12 -7.20
CA PRO A 106 9.16 20.81 -7.71
C PRO A 106 10.11 20.51 -6.56
N ASN A 107 10.97 19.50 -6.77
CA ASN A 107 12.09 19.27 -5.87
C ASN A 107 13.24 20.23 -6.22
N ASN A 108 13.27 21.38 -5.55
CA ASN A 108 14.33 22.37 -5.66
C ASN A 108 14.79 22.83 -4.25
N PRO A 109 15.66 22.06 -3.59
CA PRO A 109 16.16 22.41 -2.26
C PRO A 109 16.84 23.78 -2.18
N THR A 110 17.46 24.25 -3.27
CA THR A 110 18.07 25.59 -3.31
C THR A 110 17.04 26.72 -3.27
N GLY A 111 15.83 26.45 -3.76
CA GLY A 111 14.68 27.35 -3.72
C GLY A 111 13.73 27.08 -2.54
N ASN A 112 14.11 26.24 -1.57
CA ASN A 112 13.26 25.83 -0.45
C ASN A 112 11.93 25.20 -0.89
N SER A 113 11.99 24.32 -1.89
CA SER A 113 10.86 23.55 -2.40
C SER A 113 11.22 22.07 -2.44
N PHE A 114 10.35 21.21 -1.93
CA PHE A 114 10.62 19.79 -1.73
C PHE A 114 9.49 18.96 -2.34
N GLY A 115 9.85 17.98 -3.15
CA GLY A 115 8.87 17.11 -3.82
C GLY A 115 8.24 16.07 -2.90
N PRO A 116 7.25 15.32 -3.40
CA PRO A 116 6.45 14.37 -2.62
C PRO A 116 7.14 13.06 -2.21
N GLY A 117 8.42 12.85 -2.51
CA GLY A 117 9.12 11.63 -2.10
C GLY A 117 8.56 10.34 -2.70
N ASP A 118 9.02 9.19 -2.21
CA ASP A 118 8.64 7.86 -2.65
C ASP A 118 8.12 7.03 -1.47
N PHE A 119 7.38 5.94 -1.72
CA PHE A 119 6.99 5.03 -0.63
C PHE A 119 8.13 4.07 -0.32
N ALA A 120 8.42 3.87 0.96
CA ALA A 120 9.37 2.89 1.45
C ALA A 120 8.64 1.73 2.14
N ILE A 121 9.12 0.50 1.92
CA ILE A 121 8.51 -0.71 2.51
C ILE A 121 9.57 -1.45 3.31
N ASP A 122 9.30 -1.61 4.61
CA ASP A 122 10.12 -2.36 5.58
C ASP A 122 9.48 -3.73 5.80
N PHE A 123 10.08 -4.78 5.26
CA PHE A 123 9.69 -6.16 5.56
C PHE A 123 10.41 -6.67 6.79
N GLY A 124 9.65 -6.97 7.84
CA GLY A 124 10.20 -7.50 9.10
C GLY A 124 10.21 -6.50 10.25
N HIS A 125 9.89 -5.23 9.98
CA HIS A 125 9.82 -4.14 10.98
C HIS A 125 11.16 -3.94 11.68
N ASP A 126 12.25 -3.96 10.92
CA ASP A 126 13.61 -3.86 11.46
C ASP A 126 14.27 -2.49 11.23
N GLY A 127 13.55 -1.57 10.59
CA GLY A 127 14.04 -0.23 10.24
C GLY A 127 14.89 -0.22 8.97
N SER A 128 14.97 -1.34 8.24
CA SER A 128 15.48 -1.41 6.87
C SER A 128 14.32 -1.39 5.88
N PHE A 129 14.56 -0.82 4.70
CA PHE A 129 13.53 -0.67 3.67
C PHE A 129 13.97 -1.42 2.42
N GLU A 130 13.48 -2.64 2.26
CA GLU A 130 13.87 -3.54 1.17
C GLU A 130 13.33 -3.10 -0.18
N PHE A 131 12.16 -2.45 -0.19
CA PHE A 131 11.49 -2.01 -1.40
C PHE A 131 11.14 -0.53 -1.37
N GLY A 132 11.11 0.06 -2.56
CA GLY A 132 10.59 1.40 -2.77
C GLY A 132 9.64 1.43 -3.96
N ILE A 133 8.59 2.24 -3.87
CA ILE A 133 7.69 2.54 -4.99
C ILE A 133 7.96 3.98 -5.40
N GLN A 134 8.51 4.14 -6.60
CA GLN A 134 8.78 5.47 -7.12
C GLN A 134 7.46 6.16 -7.45
N THR A 135 7.22 7.35 -6.91
CA THR A 135 5.96 8.06 -7.14
C THR A 135 6.11 9.15 -8.20
N THR A 136 7.32 9.67 -8.42
CA THR A 136 7.54 10.82 -9.31
C THR A 136 8.28 10.48 -10.61
N GLY A 137 8.05 11.30 -11.63
CA GLY A 137 8.76 11.25 -12.92
C GLY A 137 8.38 10.09 -13.82
N ASP A 138 9.22 9.79 -14.81
CA ASP A 138 8.97 8.77 -15.84
C ASP A 138 8.91 7.33 -15.28
N ASN A 139 9.33 7.15 -14.03
CA ASN A 139 9.34 5.86 -13.32
C ASN A 139 8.21 5.74 -12.29
N ALA A 140 7.27 6.68 -12.25
CA ALA A 140 6.12 6.61 -11.36
C ALA A 140 5.40 5.24 -11.47
N GLY A 141 5.12 4.62 -10.32
CA GLY A 141 4.51 3.28 -10.20
C GLY A 141 5.50 2.12 -10.25
N LYS A 142 6.77 2.34 -10.56
CA LYS A 142 7.78 1.27 -10.55
C LYS A 142 8.18 0.90 -9.13
N VAL A 143 8.40 -0.40 -8.93
CA VAL A 143 8.84 -0.99 -7.67
C VAL A 143 10.28 -1.43 -7.81
N TYR A 144 11.12 -0.99 -6.88
CA TYR A 144 12.54 -1.34 -6.83
C TYR A 144 12.86 -2.09 -5.54
N ARG A 145 13.89 -2.93 -5.62
CA ARG A 145 14.49 -3.65 -4.49
C ARG A 145 15.99 -3.37 -4.41
N ASP A 146 16.58 -3.53 -3.23
CA ASP A 146 18.03 -3.37 -2.98
C ASP A 146 18.52 -1.96 -3.36
N ILE A 147 17.70 -0.97 -2.99
CA ILE A 147 17.88 0.45 -3.30
C ILE A 147 18.69 1.18 -2.24
N ALA A 148 19.20 2.35 -2.62
CA ALA A 148 19.68 3.33 -1.66
C ALA A 148 18.67 4.49 -1.55
N TRP A 149 18.61 5.10 -0.37
CA TRP A 149 17.65 6.14 -0.04
C TRP A 149 18.33 7.50 0.13
N ASP A 150 17.69 8.53 -0.42
CA ASP A 150 17.89 9.92 0.01
C ASP A 150 17.12 10.15 1.31
N TYR A 151 17.57 11.16 2.07
CA TYR A 151 16.99 11.55 3.35
C TYR A 151 16.77 13.06 3.41
N GLY A 152 15.84 13.47 4.28
CA GLY A 152 15.42 14.86 4.37
C GLY A 152 16.31 15.74 5.23
N LEU A 153 15.67 16.74 5.84
CA LEU A 153 16.34 17.87 6.47
C LEU A 153 16.47 17.76 7.99
N TRP A 154 15.89 16.74 8.59
CA TRP A 154 15.73 16.63 10.04
C TRP A 154 16.52 15.43 10.56
N ASP A 155 17.15 15.61 11.72
CA ASP A 155 17.78 14.52 12.45
C ASP A 155 16.75 13.77 13.32
N SER A 156 17.21 12.72 14.00
CA SER A 156 16.37 11.86 14.85
C SER A 156 15.80 12.53 16.10
N ASN A 157 16.22 13.76 16.43
CA ASN A 157 15.60 14.57 17.48
C ASN A 157 14.56 15.56 16.92
N GLY A 158 14.38 15.60 15.59
CA GLY A 158 13.58 16.59 14.90
C GLY A 158 14.21 17.97 14.85
N GLU A 159 15.55 18.06 14.93
CA GLU A 159 16.28 19.30 14.69
C GLU A 159 16.73 19.40 13.23
N TYR A 160 16.80 20.64 12.72
CA TYR A 160 17.29 20.88 11.36
C TYR A 160 18.78 20.52 11.29
N ILE A 161 19.18 19.63 10.38
CA ILE A 161 20.55 19.09 10.30
C ILE A 161 21.62 20.18 10.11
N LYS A 162 21.25 21.33 9.53
CA LYS A 162 22.18 22.46 9.38
C LYS A 162 22.51 23.10 10.72
N ASP A 163 21.62 23.01 11.70
CA ASP A 163 21.79 23.57 13.04
C ASP A 163 22.42 22.55 13.98
N SER A 164 21.88 21.33 14.03
CA SER A 164 22.38 20.26 14.91
C SER A 164 23.72 19.67 14.48
N LYS A 165 24.06 19.77 13.17
CA LYS A 165 25.23 19.15 12.53
C LYS A 165 25.23 17.62 12.61
N LEU A 166 24.08 17.01 12.88
CA LEU A 166 23.88 15.55 12.85
C LEU A 166 23.52 15.07 11.44
N ALA A 167 23.59 13.75 11.26
CA ALA A 167 23.08 13.12 10.06
C ALA A 167 21.54 13.18 10.02
N PRO A 168 20.92 13.19 8.82
CA PRO A 168 19.48 13.00 8.69
C PRO A 168 19.01 11.71 9.37
N ASP A 169 17.76 11.69 9.82
CA ASP A 169 17.16 10.52 10.45
C ASP A 169 17.00 9.36 9.46
N PRO A 170 17.68 8.22 9.66
CA PRO A 170 17.55 7.08 8.76
C PRO A 170 16.17 6.40 8.82
N SER A 171 15.33 6.68 9.82
CA SER A 171 13.96 6.15 9.84
C SER A 171 13.02 6.87 8.88
N HIS A 172 13.44 7.94 8.21
CA HIS A 172 12.57 8.70 7.31
C HIS A 172 13.19 8.82 5.91
N PRO A 173 13.39 7.69 5.19
CA PRO A 173 13.85 7.74 3.81
C PRO A 173 12.86 8.51 2.94
N THR A 174 13.35 9.40 2.09
CA THR A 174 12.47 10.29 1.31
C THR A 174 12.30 9.85 -0.13
N SER A 175 13.36 9.40 -0.79
CA SER A 175 13.32 9.10 -2.23
C SER A 175 14.33 8.03 -2.60
N ILE A 176 13.99 7.26 -3.63
CA ILE A 176 14.91 6.27 -4.20
C ILE A 176 16.02 7.03 -4.92
N ILE A 177 17.28 6.73 -4.59
CA ILE A 177 18.42 7.32 -5.30
C ILE A 177 18.42 6.78 -6.74
N SER A 178 18.35 7.70 -7.70
CA SER A 178 18.34 7.38 -9.12
C SER A 178 19.53 6.50 -9.53
N GLY A 179 19.24 5.41 -10.24
CA GLY A 179 20.24 4.46 -10.72
C GLY A 179 20.66 3.41 -9.68
N THR A 180 19.96 3.33 -8.54
CA THR A 180 20.14 2.28 -7.54
C THR A 180 19.02 1.25 -7.60
N GLY A 181 19.26 0.07 -7.02
CA GLY A 181 18.33 -1.05 -6.98
C GLY A 181 18.04 -1.72 -8.31
N THR A 182 17.16 -2.72 -8.23
CA THR A 182 16.66 -3.51 -9.36
C THR A 182 15.16 -3.35 -9.46
N GLU A 183 14.64 -3.04 -10.65
CA GLU A 183 13.20 -2.99 -10.92
C GLU A 183 12.63 -4.42 -10.80
N VAL A 184 11.65 -4.59 -9.91
CA VAL A 184 11.02 -5.90 -9.59
C VAL A 184 9.53 -5.95 -9.94
N GLY A 185 8.94 -4.81 -10.29
CA GLY A 185 7.54 -4.72 -10.69
C GLY A 185 7.15 -3.33 -11.15
N VAL A 186 5.98 -3.25 -11.74
CA VAL A 186 5.32 -1.99 -12.12
C VAL A 186 3.88 -2.10 -11.63
N GLY A 187 3.44 -1.14 -10.84
CA GLY A 187 2.06 -0.97 -10.44
C GLY A 187 1.39 0.20 -11.16
N ASP A 188 0.08 0.24 -11.05
CA ASP A 188 -0.69 1.42 -11.43
C ASP A 188 -0.53 2.47 -10.34
N LEU A 189 -0.21 3.70 -10.70
CA LEU A 189 -0.09 4.83 -9.78
C LEU A 189 -0.73 6.06 -10.39
N ILE A 190 -1.54 6.76 -9.61
CA ILE A 190 -2.16 8.02 -10.00
C ILE A 190 -2.04 9.06 -8.89
N TYR A 191 -1.98 10.31 -9.33
CA TYR A 191 -2.15 11.47 -8.47
C TYR A 191 -3.48 12.15 -8.77
N SER A 192 -4.13 12.68 -7.74
CA SER A 192 -5.21 13.63 -7.96
C SER A 192 -4.66 14.85 -8.72
N GLY A 193 -5.14 15.08 -9.95
CA GLY A 193 -4.68 16.20 -10.77
C GLY A 193 -5.09 17.59 -10.27
N ILE A 194 -6.01 17.66 -9.31
CA ILE A 194 -6.50 18.88 -8.66
C ILE A 194 -6.62 18.62 -7.16
N SER A 195 -6.42 19.66 -6.34
CA SER A 195 -6.76 19.55 -4.92
C SER A 195 -8.26 19.45 -4.71
N PHE A 196 -8.64 18.88 -3.57
CA PHE A 196 -9.98 18.97 -3.03
C PHE A 196 -9.94 19.53 -1.60
N THR A 197 -11.11 19.93 -1.10
CA THR A 197 -11.29 20.45 0.26
C THR A 197 -12.43 19.68 0.96
N ASN A 198 -12.82 20.14 2.15
CA ASN A 198 -13.93 19.61 2.93
C ASN A 198 -13.72 18.16 3.42
N MET A 199 -12.47 17.75 3.62
CA MET A 199 -12.11 16.50 4.29
C MET A 199 -11.64 16.82 5.70
N GLY A 200 -12.05 16.01 6.68
CA GLY A 200 -11.68 16.24 8.06
C GLY A 200 -12.31 17.50 8.66
N GLN A 201 -11.75 17.95 9.78
CA GLN A 201 -12.28 19.11 10.52
C GLN A 201 -11.84 20.46 9.93
N TYR A 202 -10.74 20.48 9.16
CA TYR A 202 -10.19 21.68 8.55
C TYR A 202 -10.71 21.84 7.11
N VAL A 203 -11.98 22.23 7.00
CA VAL A 203 -12.74 22.17 5.73
C VAL A 203 -12.18 22.99 4.57
N ASP A 204 -11.34 23.98 4.86
CA ASP A 204 -10.73 24.88 3.87
C ASP A 204 -9.36 24.41 3.38
N ASP A 205 -8.80 23.36 4.00
CA ASP A 205 -7.51 22.82 3.62
C ASP A 205 -7.55 22.11 2.27
N SER A 206 -6.44 22.24 1.56
CA SER A 206 -6.27 21.62 0.23
C SER A 206 -5.54 20.30 0.40
N HIS A 207 -6.14 19.26 -0.14
CA HIS A 207 -5.66 17.89 -0.07
C HIS A 207 -5.42 17.33 -1.47
N TYR A 208 -4.46 16.44 -1.58
CA TYR A 208 -4.09 15.68 -2.77
C TYR A 208 -4.04 14.19 -2.42
N VAL A 209 -4.27 13.35 -3.43
CA VAL A 209 -4.19 11.90 -3.32
C VAL A 209 -3.01 11.38 -4.13
N ILE A 210 -2.25 10.46 -3.54
CA ILE A 210 -1.45 9.47 -4.28
C ILE A 210 -2.11 8.12 -4.08
N GLU A 211 -2.48 7.46 -5.16
CA GLU A 211 -3.09 6.14 -5.10
C GLU A 211 -2.32 5.16 -5.97
N ALA A 212 -2.12 3.95 -5.47
CA ALA A 212 -1.38 2.91 -6.17
C ALA A 212 -1.97 1.52 -5.98
N ALA A 213 -1.85 0.69 -7.01
CA ALA A 213 -2.08 -0.75 -6.96
C ALA A 213 -0.81 -1.47 -7.40
N ILE A 214 -0.15 -2.12 -6.44
CA ILE A 214 1.14 -2.77 -6.62
C ILE A 214 0.94 -4.29 -6.69
N PRO A 215 1.35 -4.96 -7.78
CA PRO A 215 1.25 -6.42 -7.87
C PRO A 215 2.05 -7.09 -6.75
N LEU A 216 1.41 -8.00 -6.00
CA LEU A 216 2.07 -8.73 -4.89
C LEU A 216 3.27 -9.56 -5.37
N LEU A 217 3.33 -9.91 -6.65
CA LEU A 217 4.46 -10.60 -7.25
C LEU A 217 5.76 -9.77 -7.21
N ALA A 218 5.68 -8.44 -7.13
CA ALA A 218 6.85 -7.57 -6.96
C ALA A 218 7.61 -7.88 -5.66
N PHE A 219 6.92 -8.40 -4.65
CA PHE A 219 7.47 -8.76 -3.33
C PHE A 219 7.82 -10.25 -3.22
N SER A 220 7.97 -10.95 -4.35
CA SER A 220 8.26 -12.39 -4.32
C SER A 220 9.51 -12.73 -3.50
N GLY A 221 9.39 -13.74 -2.63
CA GLY A 221 10.44 -14.13 -1.70
C GLY A 221 10.39 -13.43 -0.34
N PHE A 222 9.46 -12.48 -0.15
CA PHE A 222 9.16 -11.86 1.14
C PHE A 222 7.80 -12.30 1.66
N SER A 223 7.70 -12.40 2.97
CA SER A 223 6.48 -12.80 3.69
C SER A 223 6.56 -12.34 5.12
N GLY A 224 5.41 -12.12 5.75
CA GLY A 224 5.33 -11.67 7.13
C GLY A 224 4.78 -10.26 7.21
N LYS A 225 5.05 -9.59 8.34
CA LYS A 225 4.66 -8.20 8.54
C LYS A 225 5.54 -7.28 7.71
N PHE A 226 4.98 -6.17 7.28
CA PHE A 226 5.72 -5.10 6.68
C PHE A 226 5.08 -3.77 7.04
N ASP A 227 5.86 -2.69 7.01
CA ASP A 227 5.34 -1.33 7.12
C ASP A 227 5.44 -0.62 5.77
N ILE A 228 4.46 0.21 5.48
CA ILE A 228 4.55 1.21 4.41
C ILE A 228 4.79 2.55 5.06
N HIS A 229 5.87 3.19 4.64
CA HIS A 229 6.28 4.51 5.07
C HIS A 229 6.19 5.48 3.89
N TRP A 230 5.77 6.70 4.18
CA TRP A 230 5.88 7.80 3.25
C TRP A 230 6.32 9.08 3.97
N THR A 231 7.13 9.86 3.26
CA THR A 231 7.46 11.23 3.62
C THR A 231 7.87 12.01 2.37
N MET A 232 7.66 13.32 2.38
CA MET A 232 8.16 14.23 1.35
C MET A 232 9.67 14.46 1.45
N ASN A 233 10.28 15.09 0.43
CA ASN A 233 11.73 15.24 0.32
C ASN A 233 12.40 16.10 1.41
N CYS A 234 11.64 16.91 2.15
CA CYS A 234 12.19 17.60 3.31
C CYS A 234 12.14 16.77 4.59
N ALA A 235 11.46 15.63 4.60
CA ALA A 235 11.19 14.77 5.75
C ALA A 235 10.62 15.51 6.98
N ASN A 236 9.86 16.59 6.76
CA ASN A 236 9.35 17.41 7.84
C ASN A 236 8.15 16.78 8.53
N ASP A 237 7.51 15.81 7.89
CA ASP A 237 6.38 15.01 8.36
C ASP A 237 6.47 13.61 7.77
N ALA A 238 5.96 12.59 8.45
CA ALA A 238 6.05 11.20 8.01
C ALA A 238 4.88 10.37 8.51
N ILE A 239 4.39 9.48 7.65
CA ILE A 239 3.26 8.60 7.96
C ILE A 239 3.57 7.14 7.66
N TRP A 240 3.00 6.24 8.48
CA TRP A 240 3.29 4.82 8.49
C TRP A 240 2.03 4.00 8.70
N VAL A 241 1.95 2.84 8.07
CA VAL A 241 0.89 1.84 8.31
C VAL A 241 1.49 0.43 8.25
N ASP A 242 1.03 -0.45 9.14
CA ASP A 242 1.30 -1.91 9.16
C ASP A 242 0.13 -2.66 8.48
N PRO A 243 0.25 -3.07 7.20
CA PRO A 243 -0.81 -3.83 6.57
C PRO A 243 -0.82 -5.26 7.11
N ILE A 244 -1.88 -5.61 7.84
CA ILE A 244 -2.10 -7.02 8.24
C ILE A 244 -2.32 -7.89 6.99
N ILE A 245 -1.33 -8.69 6.62
CA ILE A 245 -1.51 -9.75 5.63
C ILE A 245 -2.39 -10.84 6.26
N SER A 246 -3.68 -10.89 5.89
CA SER A 246 -4.57 -11.96 6.35
C SER A 246 -4.43 -13.27 5.58
N ASN A 247 -3.72 -13.29 4.43
CA ASN A 247 -3.18 -14.46 3.70
C ASN A 247 -2.61 -13.97 2.35
N VAL A 248 -1.30 -13.98 2.12
CA VAL A 248 -0.79 -13.94 0.72
C VAL A 248 -1.10 -15.31 0.12
N PRO A 249 -1.82 -15.41 -1.01
CA PRO A 249 -2.00 -16.69 -1.68
C PRO A 249 -0.63 -17.24 -2.05
N GLU A 250 -0.28 -18.41 -1.51
CA GLU A 250 0.93 -19.09 -1.96
C GLU A 250 0.84 -19.27 -3.49
N PRO A 251 1.93 -19.04 -4.24
CA PRO A 251 1.92 -19.21 -5.69
C PRO A 251 1.33 -20.57 -6.06
N ALA A 252 0.45 -20.59 -7.07
CA ALA A 252 -0.16 -21.81 -7.60
C ALA A 252 0.87 -22.89 -7.98
N THR A 253 2.16 -22.53 -8.05
CA THR A 253 3.32 -23.41 -8.13
C THR A 253 3.29 -24.55 -7.10
N PHE A 254 2.87 -24.32 -5.85
CA PHE A 254 2.75 -25.42 -4.86
C PHE A 254 1.57 -26.35 -5.16
N ALA A 255 0.44 -25.80 -5.60
CA ALA A 255 -0.70 -26.59 -6.06
C ALA A 255 -0.34 -27.42 -7.32
N LEU A 256 0.38 -26.83 -8.28
CA LEU A 256 0.85 -27.52 -9.48
C LEU A 256 1.93 -28.55 -9.17
N LEU A 257 2.84 -28.26 -8.24
CA LEU A 257 3.86 -29.21 -7.78
C LEU A 257 3.21 -30.41 -7.08
N THR A 258 2.26 -30.17 -6.17
CA THR A 258 1.55 -31.25 -5.47
C THR A 258 0.67 -32.07 -6.41
N LEU A 259 -0.02 -31.44 -7.37
CA LEU A 259 -0.77 -32.14 -8.42
C LEU A 259 0.15 -32.93 -9.35
N GLY A 260 1.29 -32.36 -9.75
CA GLY A 260 2.30 -33.04 -10.58
C GLY A 260 2.92 -34.26 -9.90
N LEU A 261 3.31 -34.12 -8.62
CA LEU A 261 3.83 -35.22 -7.80
C LEU A 261 2.76 -36.32 -7.59
N SER A 262 1.51 -35.93 -7.34
CA SER A 262 0.39 -36.87 -7.19
C SER A 262 0.13 -37.63 -8.49
N GLY A 263 0.10 -36.94 -9.63
CA GLY A 263 -0.06 -37.55 -10.95
C GLY A 263 1.03 -38.58 -11.26
N MET A 264 2.30 -38.28 -10.91
CA MET A 264 3.40 -39.24 -11.06
C MET A 264 3.26 -40.46 -10.14
N ALA A 265 2.81 -40.27 -8.90
CA ALA A 265 2.59 -41.38 -7.97
C ALA A 265 1.47 -42.32 -8.45
N PHE A 266 0.36 -41.77 -8.96
CA PHE A 266 -0.74 -42.56 -9.53
C PHE A 266 -0.33 -43.31 -10.80
N SER A 267 0.40 -42.65 -11.71
CA SER A 267 0.94 -43.28 -12.94
C SER A 267 1.92 -44.42 -12.63
N ARG A 268 2.73 -44.27 -11.58
CA ARG A 268 3.65 -45.32 -11.13
C ARG A 268 2.92 -46.52 -10.50
N HIS A 269 1.76 -46.29 -9.89
CA HIS A 269 0.94 -47.36 -9.32
C HIS A 269 0.10 -48.11 -10.38
N SER A 270 -0.36 -47.44 -11.44
CA SER A 270 -1.07 -48.10 -12.54
C SER A 270 -0.14 -49.01 -13.36
N ASN A 271 1.10 -48.58 -13.62
CA ASN A 271 2.08 -49.36 -14.38
C ASN A 271 2.61 -50.60 -13.63
N ARG A 272 2.48 -50.66 -12.30
CA ARG A 272 2.84 -51.86 -11.52
C ARG A 272 1.75 -52.93 -11.52
N ARG A 273 0.49 -52.58 -11.83
CA ARG A 273 -0.61 -53.55 -11.91
C ARG A 273 -0.70 -54.26 -13.26
N SER A 274 -0.16 -53.68 -14.33
CA SER A 274 -0.15 -54.25 -15.68
C SER A 274 0.96 -55.27 -15.95
N VAL A 275 1.85 -55.53 -14.99
CA VAL A 275 2.92 -56.55 -15.09
C VAL A 275 2.55 -57.88 -14.37
N LEU A 276 1.34 -57.97 -13.81
CA LEU A 276 0.84 -59.16 -13.10
C LEU A 276 -0.36 -59.84 -13.81
N ALA A 277 -0.52 -59.63 -15.11
CA ALA A 277 -1.51 -60.33 -15.94
C ALA A 277 -0.81 -61.20 -17.00
#